data_AF-A0A7S2RE09-F1
#
_entry.id   AF-A0A7S2RE09-F1
#
_cell.length_a   1.000
_cell.length_b   1.000
_cell.length_c   1.000
_cell.angle_alpha   90.00
_cell.angle_beta   90.00
_cell.angle_gamma   90.00
#
_symmetry.space_group_name_H-M   'P 1'
#
loop_
_entity.id
_entity.type
_entity.pdbx_description
1 polymer ?
#
loop_
_entity_poly.entity_id
_entity_poly.type
_entity_poly.pdbx_seq_one_letter_code
_entity_poly.pdbx_strand_id
1 'polypeptide(L)'
;TAEGSSGREIWTVLSTPEYGRKNKAPQEFLAGTEVEARVTAELVQELARALGHGTPPRVHGAKLQLWGAGVPTNRWEGDAAVEEGEQSHQPFLWDPEVQMGVVGDWLAQPSIEGAWSSGTALADHLATRAAEGGAHDTAVGLKGRRFVPAGSACGLGDVGEKKLEVVGMGDGRRRQQGRAAAARPDHNTTGGG
;
A
#
# COMPACT_ATOMS: atom_id res chain seq x y z
N THR A 1 -26.79 -24.28 28.55
CA THR A 1 -25.72 -24.56 27.56
C THR A 1 -26.36 -24.48 26.20
N ALA A 2 -26.14 -23.38 25.47
CA ALA A 2 -26.80 -23.16 24.17
C ALA A 2 -26.27 -24.17 23.15
N GLU A 3 -27.18 -24.95 22.56
CA GLU A 3 -26.93 -25.84 21.43
C GLU A 3 -26.36 -25.02 20.28
N GLY A 4 -25.12 -25.36 19.89
CA GLY A 4 -24.40 -24.69 18.81
C GLY A 4 -25.10 -24.92 17.49
N SER A 5 -25.52 -23.84 16.84
CA SER A 5 -25.96 -23.90 15.45
C SER A 5 -24.85 -24.53 14.62
N SER A 6 -25.15 -25.63 13.93
CA SER A 6 -24.30 -26.30 12.93
C SER A 6 -24.16 -25.46 11.65
N GLY A 7 -23.90 -24.16 11.81
CA GLY A 7 -23.73 -23.21 10.74
C GLY A 7 -22.35 -23.29 10.11
N ARG A 8 -22.27 -23.04 8.81
CA ARG A 8 -20.99 -22.75 8.16
C ARG A 8 -20.54 -21.36 8.58
N GLU A 9 -19.29 -21.23 8.97
CA GLU A 9 -18.66 -19.96 9.25
C GLU A 9 -17.83 -19.49 8.05
N ILE A 10 -17.71 -18.17 7.90
CA ILE A 10 -16.87 -17.53 6.89
C ILE A 10 -15.88 -16.65 7.64
N TRP A 11 -14.60 -16.90 7.40
CA TRP A 11 -13.51 -16.19 8.05
C TRP A 11 -12.67 -15.45 7.01
N THR A 12 -12.25 -14.24 7.34
CA THR A 12 -11.18 -13.54 6.64
C THR A 12 -9.96 -13.55 7.54
N VAL A 13 -8.90 -14.24 7.11
CA VAL A 13 -7.65 -14.34 7.86
C VAL A 13 -6.64 -13.41 7.20
N LEU A 14 -6.10 -12.48 7.98
CA LEU A 14 -5.08 -11.54 7.53
C LEU A 14 -3.73 -11.95 8.09
N SER A 15 -2.72 -12.04 7.22
CA SER A 15 -1.35 -12.28 7.64
C SER A 15 -0.69 -10.99 8.12
N THR A 16 0.47 -11.12 8.77
CA THR A 16 1.33 -9.96 9.03
C THR A 16 1.98 -9.42 7.74
N PRO A 17 2.43 -8.15 7.71
CA PRO A 17 3.19 -7.59 6.59
C PRO A 17 4.48 -8.35 6.26
N GLU A 18 5.19 -8.87 7.28
CA GLU A 18 6.41 -9.67 7.12
C GLU A 18 6.12 -10.97 6.38
N TYR A 19 5.04 -11.64 6.76
CA TYR A 19 4.61 -12.89 6.14
C TYR A 19 4.17 -12.65 4.69
N GLY A 20 3.37 -11.61 4.44
CA GLY A 20 2.95 -11.24 3.08
C GLY A 20 4.15 -10.95 2.16
N ARG A 21 5.19 -10.26 2.64
CA ARG A 21 6.42 -9.99 1.85
C ARG A 21 7.17 -11.25 1.43
N LYS A 22 7.22 -12.28 2.29
CA LYS A 22 7.93 -13.54 2.00
C LYS A 22 7.18 -14.45 1.04
N ASN A 23 5.88 -14.29 0.94
CA ASN A 23 5.00 -15.18 0.18
C ASN A 23 4.40 -14.51 -1.07
N LYS A 24 4.98 -13.41 -1.55
CA LYS A 24 4.51 -12.73 -2.76
C LYS A 24 4.56 -13.67 -3.97
N ALA A 25 3.49 -13.67 -4.75
CA ALA A 25 3.39 -14.36 -6.03
C ALA A 25 2.46 -13.57 -6.98
N PRO A 26 2.62 -13.70 -8.31
CA PRO A 26 1.69 -13.11 -9.27
C PRO A 26 0.27 -13.61 -9.05
N GLN A 27 -0.67 -12.69 -8.83
CA GLN A 27 -2.05 -13.03 -8.46
C GLN A 27 -2.79 -13.74 -9.61
N GLU A 28 -2.42 -13.44 -10.85
CA GLU A 28 -3.01 -13.97 -12.08
C GLU A 28 -2.71 -15.46 -12.29
N PHE A 29 -1.63 -15.96 -11.67
CA PHE A 29 -1.15 -17.34 -11.85
C PHE A 29 -1.17 -18.14 -10.54
N LEU A 30 -1.92 -17.68 -9.55
CA LEU A 30 -1.89 -18.28 -8.21
C LEU A 30 -2.61 -19.63 -8.16
N ALA A 31 -3.67 -19.80 -8.96
CA ALA A 31 -4.53 -20.97 -8.92
C ALA A 31 -3.77 -22.27 -9.21
N GLY A 32 -3.84 -23.22 -8.28
CA GLY A 32 -3.22 -24.55 -8.39
C GLY A 32 -1.72 -24.56 -8.10
N THR A 33 -1.13 -23.46 -7.66
CA THR A 33 0.29 -23.39 -7.30
C THR A 33 0.56 -23.96 -5.90
N GLU A 34 1.80 -24.38 -5.67
CA GLU A 34 2.27 -24.77 -4.34
C GLU A 34 2.17 -23.61 -3.34
N VAL A 35 2.40 -22.37 -3.80
CA VAL A 35 2.29 -21.17 -2.96
C VAL A 35 0.86 -20.99 -2.45
N GLU A 36 -0.15 -21.15 -3.32
CA GLU A 36 -1.55 -21.07 -2.93
C GLU A 36 -1.93 -22.11 -1.89
N ALA A 37 -1.58 -23.38 -2.14
CA ALA A 37 -1.88 -24.48 -1.23
C ALA A 37 -1.19 -24.30 0.12
N ARG A 38 0.10 -23.96 0.11
CA ARG A 38 0.91 -23.79 1.32
C ARG A 38 0.44 -22.61 2.16
N VAL A 39 0.29 -21.42 1.58
CA VAL A 39 -0.12 -20.22 2.33
C VAL A 39 -1.54 -20.39 2.89
N THR A 40 -2.46 -20.99 2.12
CA THR A 40 -3.81 -21.27 2.62
C THR A 40 -3.76 -22.22 3.82
N ALA A 41 -2.99 -23.31 3.74
CA ALA A 41 -2.86 -24.26 4.85
C ALA A 41 -2.23 -23.62 6.10
N GLU A 42 -1.18 -22.80 5.94
CA GLU A 42 -0.53 -22.09 7.04
C GLU A 42 -1.50 -21.10 7.72
N LEU A 43 -2.26 -20.30 6.96
CA LEU A 43 -3.23 -19.36 7.53
C LEU A 43 -4.39 -20.05 8.25
N VAL A 44 -4.90 -21.17 7.73
CA VAL A 44 -5.96 -21.94 8.38
C VAL A 44 -5.45 -22.60 9.67
N GLN A 45 -4.19 -23.06 9.67
CA GLN A 45 -3.55 -23.60 10.86
C GLN A 45 -3.37 -22.54 11.95
N GLU A 46 -2.99 -21.31 11.59
CA GLU A 46 -2.88 -20.20 12.54
C GLU A 46 -4.24 -19.73 13.05
N LEU A 47 -5.28 -19.71 12.20
CA LEU A 47 -6.66 -19.48 12.64
C LEU A 47 -7.07 -20.49 13.73
N ALA A 48 -6.81 -21.78 13.51
CA ALA A 48 -7.14 -22.81 14.49
C ALA A 48 -6.41 -22.57 15.83
N ARG A 49 -5.12 -22.24 15.78
CA ARG A 49 -4.34 -21.92 16.99
C ARG A 49 -4.90 -20.69 17.72
N ALA A 50 -5.24 -19.64 17.00
CA ALA A 50 -5.81 -18.42 17.56
C ALA A 50 -7.17 -18.66 18.26
N LEU A 51 -7.94 -19.62 17.75
CA LEU A 51 -9.21 -20.04 18.36
C LEU A 51 -9.03 -21.08 19.49
N GLY A 52 -7.79 -21.46 19.83
CA GLY A 52 -7.50 -22.48 20.85
C GLY A 52 -7.79 -23.91 20.40
N HIS A 53 -7.90 -24.15 19.09
CA HIS A 53 -8.09 -25.48 18.51
C HIS A 53 -6.73 -26.10 18.13
N GLY A 54 -6.51 -27.34 18.55
CA GLY A 54 -5.29 -28.08 18.21
C GLY A 54 -5.23 -28.59 16.76
N THR A 55 -6.36 -28.61 16.06
CA THR A 55 -6.46 -29.10 14.68
C THR A 55 -7.16 -28.07 13.78
N PRO A 56 -6.71 -27.89 12.53
CA PRO A 56 -7.38 -27.05 11.54
C PRO A 56 -8.83 -27.46 11.30
N PRO A 57 -9.77 -26.51 11.16
CA PRO A 57 -11.14 -26.84 10.75
C PRO A 57 -11.16 -27.38 9.33
N ARG A 58 -12.20 -28.15 9.00
CA ARG A 58 -12.44 -28.59 7.62
C ARG A 58 -12.82 -27.39 6.76
N VAL A 59 -12.00 -27.07 5.77
CA VAL A 59 -12.25 -25.99 4.82
C VAL A 59 -13.14 -26.48 3.67
N HIS A 60 -14.29 -25.84 3.49
CA HIS A 60 -15.22 -26.14 2.39
C HIS A 60 -14.88 -25.38 1.11
N GLY A 61 -14.28 -24.21 1.23
CA GLY A 61 -13.82 -23.39 0.12
C GLY A 61 -12.88 -22.32 0.66
N ALA A 62 -11.87 -21.97 -0.10
CA ALA A 62 -10.91 -20.91 0.21
C ALA A 62 -10.62 -20.10 -1.05
N LYS A 63 -10.32 -18.82 -0.84
CA LYS A 63 -9.80 -17.93 -1.88
C LYS A 63 -8.65 -17.14 -1.28
N LEU A 64 -7.46 -17.36 -1.81
CA LEU A 64 -6.27 -16.62 -1.40
C LEU A 64 -6.12 -15.34 -2.24
N GLN A 65 -5.74 -14.25 -1.59
CA GLN A 65 -5.34 -13.00 -2.24
C GLN A 65 -4.01 -12.52 -1.63
N LEU A 66 -3.03 -12.26 -2.48
CA LEU A 66 -1.68 -11.85 -2.10
C LEU A 66 -1.43 -10.43 -2.61
N TRP A 67 -1.81 -9.45 -1.80
CA TRP A 67 -1.69 -8.04 -2.18
C TRP A 67 -0.25 -7.54 -2.08
N GLY A 68 0.28 -7.02 -3.19
CA GLY A 68 1.59 -6.36 -3.21
C GLY A 68 1.59 -4.99 -2.52
N ALA A 69 0.48 -4.25 -2.66
CA ALA A 69 0.20 -2.94 -2.07
C ALA A 69 -1.32 -2.84 -1.80
N GLY A 70 -1.80 -3.51 -0.75
CA GLY A 70 -3.23 -3.61 -0.45
C GLY A 70 -3.77 -2.54 0.52
N VAL A 71 -2.89 -1.90 1.28
CA VAL A 71 -3.25 -0.85 2.25
C VAL A 71 -2.20 0.26 2.20
N PRO A 72 -2.60 1.54 2.17
CA PRO A 72 -1.68 2.66 2.21
C PRO A 72 -0.92 2.68 3.54
N THR A 73 0.40 2.53 3.45
CA THR A 73 1.33 2.65 4.58
C THR A 73 1.87 4.07 4.76
N ASN A 74 1.60 4.94 3.78
CA ASN A 74 1.95 6.35 3.78
C ASN A 74 0.69 7.17 3.50
N ARG A 75 0.65 8.39 4.04
CA ARG A 75 -0.38 9.40 3.74
C ARG A 75 0.25 10.65 3.16
N TRP A 76 -0.52 11.43 2.45
CA TRP A 76 -0.12 12.74 1.95
C TRP A 76 -0.23 13.79 3.06
N GLU A 77 0.79 14.64 3.16
CA GLU A 77 0.80 15.83 3.99
C GLU A 77 0.95 17.03 3.05
N GLY A 78 -0.11 17.84 2.97
CA GLY A 78 -0.19 19.07 2.17
C GLY A 78 -0.47 20.29 3.06
N ASP A 79 -0.71 21.45 2.45
CA ASP A 79 -0.86 22.73 3.17
C ASP A 79 -2.15 22.88 4.01
N ALA A 80 -2.95 21.82 4.16
CA ALA A 80 -4.04 21.83 5.12
C ALA A 80 -3.43 22.03 6.52
N ALA A 81 -3.66 23.25 7.04
CA ALA A 81 -3.42 23.76 8.36
C ALA A 81 -2.67 22.83 9.34
N VAL A 82 -1.39 23.14 9.57
CA VAL A 82 -0.84 23.13 10.92
C VAL A 82 -1.43 24.36 11.64
N GLU A 83 -2.73 24.35 11.91
CA GLU A 83 -3.26 25.21 12.97
C GLU A 83 -3.03 24.46 14.29
N GLU A 84 -2.51 25.19 15.27
CA GLU A 84 -1.89 24.69 16.49
C GLU A 84 -2.69 23.56 17.17
N GLY A 85 -2.28 22.31 16.90
CA GLY A 85 -2.71 21.14 17.66
C GLY A 85 -3.73 20.21 16.99
N GLU A 86 -4.30 20.56 15.82
CA GLU A 86 -5.23 19.68 15.10
C GLU A 86 -4.62 19.25 13.77
N GLN A 87 -4.42 17.94 13.58
CA GLN A 87 -3.93 17.38 12.32
C GLN A 87 -5.01 17.54 11.25
N SER A 88 -4.99 18.66 10.53
CA SER A 88 -5.88 18.82 9.38
C SER A 88 -5.31 18.04 8.19
N HIS A 89 -6.10 17.10 7.69
CA HIS A 89 -5.75 16.32 6.52
C HIS A 89 -6.22 17.06 5.27
N GLN A 90 -5.41 17.05 4.22
CA GLN A 90 -5.80 17.56 2.92
C GLN A 90 -6.64 16.50 2.18
N PRO A 91 -7.97 16.66 2.03
CA PRO A 91 -8.83 15.57 1.57
C PRO A 91 -8.69 15.29 0.07
N PHE A 92 -8.26 16.25 -0.74
CA PHE A 92 -8.03 16.08 -2.18
C PHE A 92 -6.86 16.96 -2.65
N LEU A 93 -6.31 16.64 -3.82
CA LEU A 93 -5.36 17.51 -4.51
C LEU A 93 -6.02 18.10 -5.75
N TRP A 94 -5.66 19.32 -6.09
CA TRP A 94 -6.13 19.97 -7.32
C TRP A 94 -5.02 20.77 -7.98
N ASP A 95 -4.80 20.50 -9.26
CA ASP A 95 -3.91 21.25 -10.13
C ASP A 95 -4.72 22.02 -11.18
N PRO A 96 -4.83 23.36 -11.07
CA PRO A 96 -5.61 24.17 -12.00
C PRO A 96 -4.93 24.33 -13.36
N GLU A 97 -3.60 24.16 -13.45
CA GLU A 97 -2.86 24.33 -14.71
C GLU A 97 -3.17 23.20 -15.69
N VAL A 98 -3.30 21.97 -15.18
CA VAL A 98 -3.63 20.78 -15.98
C VAL A 98 -5.06 20.26 -15.75
N GLN A 99 -5.86 20.95 -14.93
CA GLN A 99 -7.23 20.59 -14.56
C GLN A 99 -7.36 19.16 -14.01
N MET A 100 -6.44 18.77 -13.13
CA MET A 100 -6.36 17.41 -12.59
C MET A 100 -6.61 17.40 -11.09
N GLY A 101 -7.56 16.58 -10.67
CA GLY A 101 -7.79 16.27 -9.25
C GLY A 101 -7.26 14.90 -8.87
N VAL A 102 -6.80 14.75 -7.63
CA VAL A 102 -6.37 13.46 -7.06
C VAL A 102 -7.17 13.19 -5.79
N VAL A 103 -7.72 11.99 -5.70
CA VAL A 103 -8.51 11.49 -4.57
C VAL A 103 -8.04 10.09 -4.17
N GLY A 104 -8.32 9.64 -2.95
CA GLY A 104 -7.94 8.31 -2.48
C GLY A 104 -7.81 8.19 -0.97
N ASP A 105 -7.56 6.96 -0.52
CA ASP A 105 -7.38 6.60 0.90
C ASP A 105 -6.04 7.12 1.48
N TRP A 106 -5.07 7.53 0.66
CA TRP A 106 -3.83 8.12 1.17
C TRP A 106 -3.94 9.63 1.48
N LEU A 107 -5.09 10.28 1.27
CA LEU A 107 -5.25 11.74 1.43
C LEU A 107 -5.87 12.12 2.78
N ALA A 108 -7.16 11.82 2.95
CA ALA A 108 -7.88 12.14 4.18
C ALA A 108 -7.49 11.19 5.32
N GLN A 109 -7.66 9.89 5.10
CA GLN A 109 -7.32 8.83 6.06
C GLN A 109 -7.18 7.50 5.31
N PRO A 110 -6.21 6.62 5.68
CA PRO A 110 -6.02 5.28 5.12
C PRO A 110 -7.18 4.32 5.42
N SER A 111 -8.36 4.61 4.90
CA SER A 111 -9.60 3.89 5.10
C SER A 111 -10.54 4.05 3.90
N ILE A 112 -11.55 3.18 3.84
CA ILE A 112 -12.63 3.28 2.83
C ILE A 112 -13.38 4.62 2.98
N GLU A 113 -13.65 5.03 4.22
CA GLU A 113 -14.28 6.31 4.52
C GLU A 113 -13.41 7.49 4.03
N GLY A 114 -12.10 7.43 4.26
CA GLY A 114 -11.18 8.47 3.79
C GLY A 114 -11.15 8.58 2.26
N ALA A 115 -11.18 7.45 1.54
CA ALA A 115 -11.30 7.46 0.08
C ALA A 115 -12.63 8.08 -0.39
N TRP A 116 -13.74 7.75 0.26
CA TRP A 116 -15.06 8.30 -0.06
C TRP A 116 -15.12 9.82 0.18
N SER A 117 -14.69 10.26 1.37
CA SER A 117 -14.67 11.66 1.76
C SER A 117 -13.74 12.48 0.86
N SER A 118 -12.59 11.92 0.47
CA SER A 118 -11.67 12.50 -0.50
C SER A 118 -12.34 12.78 -1.85
N GLY A 119 -13.07 11.78 -2.39
CA GLY A 119 -13.83 11.90 -3.63
C GLY A 119 -14.91 12.98 -3.57
N THR A 120 -15.68 12.99 -2.49
CA THR A 120 -16.77 13.94 -2.27
C THR A 120 -16.24 15.37 -2.20
N ALA A 121 -15.14 15.60 -1.45
CA ALA A 121 -14.55 16.92 -1.30
C ALA A 121 -14.03 17.50 -2.64
N LEU A 122 -13.43 16.67 -3.50
CA LEU A 122 -13.04 17.13 -4.84
C LEU A 122 -14.27 17.46 -5.70
N ALA A 123 -15.33 16.66 -5.63
CA ALA A 123 -16.57 16.92 -6.37
C ALA A 123 -17.20 18.26 -5.97
N ASP A 124 -17.26 18.56 -4.67
CA ASP A 124 -17.77 19.84 -4.15
C ASP A 124 -16.91 21.02 -4.61
N HIS A 125 -15.58 20.85 -4.62
CA HIS A 125 -14.65 21.84 -5.15
C HIS A 125 -14.92 22.12 -6.64
N LEU A 126 -15.08 21.07 -7.45
CA LEU A 126 -15.37 21.20 -8.88
C LEU A 126 -16.74 21.83 -9.15
N ALA A 127 -17.76 21.52 -8.34
CA ALA A 127 -19.09 22.11 -8.44
C ALA A 127 -19.06 23.62 -8.14
N THR A 128 -18.35 24.01 -7.07
CA THR A 128 -18.14 25.42 -6.71
C THR A 128 -17.40 26.17 -7.82
N ARG A 129 -16.30 25.59 -8.30
CA ARG A 129 -15.51 26.13 -9.42
C ARG A 129 -16.36 26.36 -10.68
N ALA A 130 -17.23 25.41 -11.00
CA ALA A 130 -18.13 25.52 -12.15
C ALA A 130 -19.15 26.66 -11.97
N ALA A 131 -19.69 26.83 -10.77
CA ALA A 131 -20.61 27.91 -10.44
C ALA A 131 -19.95 29.30 -10.49
N GLU A 132 -18.67 29.38 -10.13
CA GLU A 132 -17.87 30.62 -10.11
C GLU A 132 -17.22 30.96 -11.47
N GLY A 133 -17.47 30.16 -12.51
CA GLY A 133 -16.93 30.40 -13.85
C GLY A 133 -15.41 30.15 -13.97
N GLY A 134 -14.82 29.43 -13.02
CA GLY A 134 -13.39 29.07 -13.02
C GLY A 134 -12.43 30.25 -12.88
N ALA A 135 -12.91 31.45 -12.52
CA ALA A 135 -12.07 32.59 -12.25
C ALA A 135 -11.36 32.41 -10.89
N HIS A 136 -10.04 32.62 -10.85
CA HIS A 136 -9.19 32.49 -9.64
C HIS A 136 -9.06 31.06 -9.08
N ASP A 137 -8.91 30.09 -9.97
CA ASP A 137 -8.62 28.72 -9.60
C ASP A 137 -7.21 28.56 -9.00
N THR A 138 -7.10 28.06 -7.77
CA THR A 138 -5.84 27.94 -7.05
C THR A 138 -5.51 26.48 -6.77
N ALA A 139 -4.22 26.15 -6.83
CA ALA A 139 -3.73 24.81 -6.50
C ALA A 139 -4.04 24.45 -5.04
N VAL A 140 -4.59 23.25 -4.82
CA VAL A 140 -4.98 22.75 -3.50
C VAL A 140 -4.13 21.55 -3.11
N GLY A 141 -3.55 21.58 -1.90
CA GLY A 141 -2.75 20.46 -1.38
C GLY A 141 -1.39 20.28 -2.04
N LEU A 142 -0.96 21.30 -2.79
CA LEU A 142 0.16 21.22 -3.71
C LEU A 142 1.42 21.98 -3.24
N LYS A 143 1.44 22.76 -2.17
CA LYS A 143 2.70 23.31 -1.62
C LYS A 143 3.10 22.48 -0.38
N GLY A 144 4.37 22.57 0.04
CA GLY A 144 4.88 21.85 1.23
C GLY A 144 4.82 20.31 1.20
N ARG A 145 4.57 19.73 0.03
CA ARG A 145 4.12 18.34 -0.20
C ARG A 145 5.11 17.25 0.23
N ARG A 146 4.64 16.23 0.95
CA ARG A 146 5.34 14.94 1.06
C ARG A 146 4.41 13.80 1.45
N PHE A 147 4.79 12.59 1.05
CA PHE A 147 4.27 11.38 1.70
C PHE A 147 4.97 11.19 3.04
N VAL A 148 4.20 10.99 4.09
CA VAL A 148 4.68 10.65 5.43
C VAL A 148 4.14 9.28 5.85
N PRO A 149 4.84 8.55 6.72
CA PRO A 149 4.33 7.29 7.27
C PRO A 149 2.95 7.49 7.90
N ALA A 150 2.02 6.58 7.61
CA ALA A 150 0.68 6.62 8.17
C ALA A 150 0.64 6.24 9.67
N GLY A 151 1.68 5.57 10.18
CA GLY A 151 1.76 5.15 11.58
C GLY A 151 0.59 4.23 11.97
N SER A 152 0.06 4.42 13.18
CA SER A 152 -1.08 3.63 13.68
C SER A 152 -2.39 3.84 12.91
N ALA A 153 -2.47 4.85 12.04
CA ALA A 153 -3.66 5.08 11.22
C ALA A 153 -3.82 4.01 10.12
N CYS A 154 -2.73 3.37 9.66
CA CYS A 154 -2.86 2.22 8.76
C CYS A 154 -3.33 1.02 9.59
N GLY A 155 -4.55 0.55 9.34
CA GLY A 155 -5.21 -0.50 10.13
C GLY A 155 -4.57 -1.90 10.11
N LEU A 156 -3.28 -2.01 9.79
CA LEU A 156 -2.52 -3.28 9.73
C LEU A 156 -1.48 -3.44 10.85
N GLY A 157 -1.49 -2.58 11.86
CA GLY A 157 -0.39 -2.53 12.83
C GLY A 157 0.86 -1.90 12.22
N ASP A 158 1.78 -1.48 13.08
CA ASP A 158 2.96 -0.69 12.69
C ASP A 158 3.78 -1.42 11.62
N VAL A 159 3.65 -0.97 10.38
CA VAL A 159 4.50 -1.35 9.25
C VAL A 159 5.84 -0.67 9.47
N GLY A 160 6.61 -1.23 10.42
CA GLY A 160 7.67 -0.57 11.16
C GLY A 160 8.46 0.48 10.39
N GLU A 161 8.73 1.59 11.07
CA GLU A 161 9.49 2.75 10.60
C GLU A 161 10.81 2.35 9.92
N LYS A 162 10.77 2.07 8.62
CA LYS A 162 11.95 2.24 7.79
C LYS A 162 11.92 3.67 7.30
N LYS A 163 12.74 4.50 7.95
CA LYS A 163 13.10 5.83 7.51
C LYS A 163 13.41 5.79 6.00
N LEU A 164 12.48 6.29 5.20
CA LEU A 164 12.71 6.54 3.79
C LEU A 164 13.76 7.66 3.73
N GLU A 165 15.00 7.29 3.39
CA GLU A 165 15.96 8.31 2.96
C GLU A 165 15.43 8.88 1.65
N VAL A 166 14.94 10.11 1.72
CA VAL A 166 14.62 10.92 0.55
C VAL A 166 15.94 11.13 -0.19
N VAL A 167 16.18 10.34 -1.24
CA VAL A 167 17.26 10.63 -2.18
C VAL A 167 16.85 11.93 -2.87
N GLY A 168 17.43 13.03 -2.41
CA GLY A 168 17.21 14.34 -2.98
C GLY A 168 17.41 14.29 -4.49
N MET A 169 16.48 14.91 -5.22
CA MET A 169 16.60 15.16 -6.64
C MET A 169 17.74 16.16 -6.82
N GLY A 170 18.97 15.65 -6.86
CA GLY A 170 20.18 16.41 -7.01
C GLY A 170 20.20 17.06 -8.39
N ASP A 171 20.29 18.39 -8.39
CA ASP A 171 20.46 19.23 -9.56
C ASP A 171 21.45 18.62 -10.55
N GLY A 172 20.99 18.44 -11.77
CA GLY A 172 21.81 17.96 -12.87
C GLY A 172 22.97 18.90 -13.12
N ARG A 173 24.20 18.46 -12.81
CA ARG A 173 25.45 18.88 -13.47
C ARG A 173 26.66 18.02 -13.03
N ARG A 174 27.17 17.22 -13.99
CA ARG A 174 28.56 16.68 -14.11
C ARG A 174 28.97 15.63 -13.05
N ARG A 175 29.63 14.50 -13.38
CA ARG A 175 30.71 14.24 -14.34
C ARG A 175 30.70 12.75 -14.75
N GLN A 176 30.92 12.50 -16.04
CA GLN A 176 31.44 11.23 -16.54
C GLN A 176 32.83 10.95 -15.94
N GLN A 177 33.01 9.75 -15.41
CA GLN A 177 34.25 8.95 -15.32
C GLN A 177 33.78 7.61 -14.70
N GLY A 178 33.68 6.48 -15.39
CA GLY A 178 34.65 5.90 -16.31
C GLY A 178 35.58 4.97 -15.55
N ARG A 179 35.14 3.76 -15.18
CA ARG A 179 36.03 2.59 -15.06
C ARG A 179 35.26 1.28 -15.10
N ALA A 180 35.42 0.58 -16.22
CA ALA A 180 35.05 -0.80 -16.42
C ALA A 180 35.92 -1.72 -15.54
N ALA A 181 35.30 -2.74 -14.96
CA ALA A 181 35.96 -3.97 -14.54
C ALA A 181 35.02 -5.13 -14.86
N ALA A 182 34.98 -5.50 -16.14
CA ALA A 182 34.42 -6.78 -16.57
C ALA A 182 35.45 -7.86 -16.23
N ALA A 183 35.09 -8.76 -15.32
CA ALA A 183 35.85 -9.96 -15.03
C ALA A 183 35.84 -10.87 -16.28
N ARG A 184 37.03 -11.25 -16.75
CA ARG A 184 37.19 -12.28 -17.78
C ARG A 184 37.11 -13.65 -17.10
N PRO A 185 36.33 -14.61 -17.63
CA PRO A 185 36.46 -16.00 -17.23
C PRO A 185 37.61 -16.65 -18.01
N ASP A 186 38.56 -17.24 -17.28
CA ASP A 186 39.63 -18.05 -17.86
C ASP A 186 39.05 -19.38 -18.36
N HIS A 187 38.95 -19.50 -19.68
CA HIS A 187 38.85 -20.79 -20.36
C HIS A 187 40.27 -21.30 -20.58
N ASN A 188 40.62 -22.45 -19.99
CA ASN A 188 41.68 -23.27 -20.54
C ASN A 188 41.25 -24.73 -20.55
N THR A 189 41.19 -25.31 -21.74
CA THR A 189 40.95 -26.73 -21.99
C THR A 189 42.03 -27.20 -22.96
N THR A 190 42.80 -28.19 -22.49
CA THR A 190 43.50 -29.27 -23.22
C THR A 190 44.57 -28.98 -24.29
N GLY A 191 45.75 -29.58 -24.08
CA GLY A 191 46.25 -30.65 -24.97
C GLY A 191 47.64 -30.50 -25.60
N GLY A 192 48.50 -31.52 -25.38
CA GLY A 192 49.47 -32.02 -26.37
C GLY A 192 50.95 -31.71 -26.15
N GLY A 193 51.75 -32.77 -25.94
CA GLY A 193 53.22 -32.75 -25.95
C GLY A 193 53.84 -33.73 -24.97
#